data_AF-A0A7D5MYG0-F1
#
_entry.id   AF-A0A7D5MYG0-F1
#
_cell.length_a   1.000
_cell.length_b   1.000
_cell.length_c   1.000
_cell.angle_alpha   90.00
_cell.angle_beta   90.00
_cell.angle_gamma   90.00
#
_symmetry.space_group_name_H-M   'P 1'
#
loop_
_entity.id
_entity.type
_entity.pdbx_description
1 polymer ?
#
loop_
_entity_poly.entity_id
_entity_poly.type
_entity_poly.pdbx_seq_one_letter_code
_entity_poly.pdbx_strand_id
1 'polypeptide(L)'
;MQTLVATLQHTPGVETAQFDMEWLQRFYAILAVGKRLVWAVGLLLGIGVLFIIGNAIHLSIQKYHREIEVYQLVGASDRYIRRPFLYAGILYGLFGSILAGVLISVLLWSLQAPTQELVGLYHSDFRLHGMDFANGIALLVAGMLLGVLGARLAVGRYLRGR
;
A
#
# COMPACT_ATOMS: atom_id res chain seq x y z
N MET A 1 -16.06 -31.57 -9.41
CA MET A 1 -14.82 -31.87 -8.64
C MET A 1 -15.07 -32.65 -7.33
N GLN A 2 -16.24 -33.29 -7.14
CA GLN A 2 -16.51 -34.15 -5.97
C GLN A 2 -16.59 -35.64 -6.34
N THR A 3 -16.61 -35.97 -7.63
CA THR A 3 -16.77 -37.33 -8.15
C THR A 3 -15.45 -38.05 -8.48
N LEU A 4 -14.31 -37.34 -8.43
CA LEU A 4 -12.98 -37.93 -8.68
C LEU A 4 -12.32 -38.50 -7.40
N VAL A 5 -12.90 -38.24 -6.23
CA VAL A 5 -12.37 -38.66 -4.93
C VAL A 5 -12.76 -40.10 -4.59
N ALA A 6 -13.82 -40.63 -5.19
CA ALA A 6 -14.35 -41.96 -4.86
C ALA A 6 -13.54 -43.14 -5.46
N THR A 7 -12.70 -42.91 -6.49
CA THR A 7 -12.05 -44.00 -7.24
C THR A 7 -10.60 -44.28 -6.80
N LEU A 8 -10.03 -43.49 -5.88
CA LEU A 8 -8.60 -43.55 -5.53
C LEU A 8 -8.31 -44.13 -4.13
N GLN A 9 -9.26 -44.84 -3.51
CA GLN A 9 -9.10 -45.42 -2.17
C GLN A 9 -8.40 -46.79 -2.12
N HIS A 10 -7.85 -47.29 -3.23
CA HIS A 10 -7.29 -48.66 -3.31
C HIS A 10 -5.78 -48.75 -3.64
N THR A 11 -5.01 -47.69 -3.42
CA THR A 11 -3.54 -47.73 -3.51
C THR A 11 -2.92 -47.37 -2.16
N PRO A 12 -2.10 -48.23 -1.54
CA PRO A 12 -1.46 -47.94 -0.26
C PRO A 12 -0.40 -46.85 -0.48
N GLY A 13 -0.63 -45.67 0.13
CA GLY A 13 0.18 -44.47 -0.05
C GLY A 13 -0.59 -43.14 0.04
N VAL A 14 -1.92 -43.18 0.14
CA VAL A 14 -2.80 -41.98 0.12
C VAL A 14 -3.06 -41.39 1.51
N GLU A 15 -2.72 -42.07 2.61
CA GLU A 15 -2.81 -41.48 3.97
C GLU A 15 -1.76 -40.38 4.20
N THR A 16 -0.54 -40.55 3.66
CA THR A 16 0.53 -39.55 3.77
C THR A 16 0.23 -38.28 2.96
N ALA A 17 -0.44 -38.44 1.81
CA ALA A 17 -0.82 -37.32 0.96
C ALA A 17 -2.02 -36.50 1.51
N GLN A 18 -2.91 -37.10 2.31
CA GLN A 18 -3.97 -36.33 2.99
C GLN A 18 -3.43 -35.51 4.17
N PHE A 19 -2.44 -36.03 4.90
CA PHE A 19 -1.80 -35.33 6.01
C PHE A 19 -1.03 -34.08 5.52
N ASP A 20 -0.35 -34.20 4.38
CA ASP A 20 0.33 -33.07 3.73
C ASP A 20 -0.67 -32.01 3.24
N MET A 21 -1.84 -32.43 2.73
CA MET A 21 -2.83 -31.46 2.24
C MET A 21 -3.58 -30.74 3.35
N GLU A 22 -3.87 -31.38 4.48
CA GLU A 22 -4.52 -30.70 5.61
C GLU A 22 -3.57 -29.70 6.29
N TRP A 23 -2.30 -30.07 6.50
CA TRP A 23 -1.29 -29.16 7.03
C TRP A 23 -1.03 -27.98 6.08
N LEU A 24 -0.95 -28.24 4.77
CA LEU A 24 -0.77 -27.22 3.76
C LEU A 24 -2.00 -26.29 3.67
N GLN A 25 -3.22 -26.82 3.78
CA GLN A 25 -4.44 -26.01 3.86
C GLN A 25 -4.45 -25.10 5.10
N ARG A 26 -4.04 -25.62 6.26
CA ARG A 26 -3.90 -24.82 7.49
C ARG A 26 -2.83 -23.73 7.34
N PHE A 27 -1.70 -24.03 6.69
CA PHE A 27 -0.65 -23.04 6.40
C PHE A 27 -1.16 -21.93 5.47
N TYR A 28 -1.84 -22.29 4.37
CA TYR A 28 -2.47 -21.29 3.49
C TYR A 28 -3.54 -20.47 4.21
N ALA A 29 -4.28 -21.05 5.15
CA ALA A 29 -5.24 -20.31 5.97
C ALA A 29 -4.54 -19.28 6.87
N ILE A 30 -3.41 -19.63 7.50
CA ILE A 30 -2.60 -18.70 8.29
C ILE A 30 -2.05 -17.56 7.41
N LEU A 31 -1.51 -17.89 6.23
CA LEU A 31 -1.04 -16.89 5.27
C LEU A 31 -2.17 -15.96 4.80
N ALA A 32 -3.38 -16.49 4.61
CA ALA A 32 -4.54 -15.70 4.23
C ALA A 32 -4.93 -14.69 5.32
N VAL A 33 -4.86 -15.09 6.60
CA VAL A 33 -5.07 -14.16 7.73
C VAL A 33 -3.99 -13.08 7.75
N GLY A 34 -2.71 -13.46 7.60
CA GLY A 34 -1.60 -12.51 7.52
C GLY A 34 -1.78 -11.49 6.39
N LYS A 35 -2.16 -11.95 5.18
CA LYS A 35 -2.43 -11.07 4.04
C LYS A 35 -3.56 -10.08 4.33
N ARG A 36 -4.64 -10.51 5.00
CA ARG A 36 -5.74 -9.62 5.41
C ARG A 36 -5.28 -8.56 6.41
N LEU A 37 -4.42 -8.92 7.37
CA LEU A 37 -3.85 -7.98 8.33
C LEU A 37 -3.00 -6.91 7.65
N VAL A 38 -2.15 -7.30 6.68
CA VAL A 38 -1.34 -6.35 5.91
C VAL A 38 -2.24 -5.33 5.19
N TRP A 39 -3.32 -5.79 4.54
CA TRP A 39 -4.29 -4.89 3.91
C TRP A 39 -4.99 -3.97 4.92
N ALA A 40 -5.40 -4.50 6.08
CA ALA A 40 -6.06 -3.71 7.12
C ALA A 40 -5.14 -2.61 7.67
N VAL A 41 -3.88 -2.93 7.98
CA VAL A 41 -2.88 -1.95 8.45
C VAL A 41 -2.57 -0.94 7.35
N GLY A 42 -2.38 -1.39 6.11
CA GLY A 42 -2.14 -0.49 4.97
C GLY A 42 -3.28 0.51 4.76
N LEU A 43 -4.53 0.07 4.88
CA LEU A 43 -5.70 0.93 4.79
C LEU A 43 -5.77 1.94 5.95
N LEU A 44 -5.50 1.49 7.18
CA LEU A 44 -5.46 2.35 8.37
C LEU A 44 -4.39 3.45 8.22
N LEU A 45 -3.19 3.09 7.79
CA LEU A 45 -2.11 4.05 7.53
C LEU A 45 -2.48 5.02 6.41
N GLY A 46 -3.12 4.55 5.34
CA GLY A 46 -3.64 5.40 4.27
C GLY A 46 -4.63 6.45 4.78
N ILE A 47 -5.54 6.06 5.68
CA ILE A 47 -6.45 6.99 6.36
C ILE A 47 -5.68 7.97 7.26
N GLY A 48 -4.62 7.52 7.92
CA GLY A 48 -3.73 8.39 8.70
C GLY A 48 -3.10 9.49 7.84
N VAL A 49 -2.61 9.15 6.65
CA VAL A 49 -2.03 10.12 5.69
C VAL A 49 -3.09 11.16 5.26
N LEU A 50 -4.30 10.70 4.95
CA LEU A 50 -5.45 11.57 4.66
C LEU A 50 -5.71 12.58 5.80
N PHE A 51 -5.66 12.10 7.05
CA PHE A 51 -5.87 12.93 8.23
C PHE A 51 -4.75 13.98 8.43
N ILE A 52 -3.50 13.56 8.28
CA ILE A 52 -2.32 14.45 8.42
C ILE A 52 -2.36 15.55 7.36
N ILE A 53 -2.62 15.21 6.09
CA ILE A 53 -2.72 16.19 5.00
C ILE A 53 -3.88 17.15 5.27
N GLY A 54 -5.05 16.65 5.69
CA GLY A 54 -6.18 17.51 6.03
C GLY A 54 -5.88 18.48 7.17
N ASN A 55 -5.17 18.02 8.20
CA ASN A 55 -4.78 18.88 9.31
C ASN A 55 -3.72 19.91 8.90
N ALA A 56 -2.75 19.52 8.08
CA ALA A 56 -1.74 20.43 7.54
C ALA A 56 -2.39 21.56 6.74
N ILE A 57 -3.38 21.24 5.90
CA ILE A 57 -4.16 22.23 5.14
C ILE A 57 -4.89 23.20 6.08
N HIS A 58 -5.53 22.69 7.13
CA HIS A 58 -6.23 23.53 8.11
C HIS A 58 -5.29 24.55 8.77
N LEU A 59 -4.12 24.09 9.22
CA LEU A 59 -3.09 24.94 9.80
C LEU A 59 -2.55 25.96 8.80
N SER A 60 -2.30 25.56 7.55
CA SER A 60 -1.87 26.48 6.49
C SER A 60 -2.91 27.56 6.19
N ILE A 61 -4.19 27.22 6.12
CA ILE A 61 -5.25 28.21 5.85
C ILE A 61 -5.37 29.21 7.01
N GLN A 62 -5.29 28.76 8.27
CA GLN A 62 -5.28 29.69 9.42
C GLN A 62 -4.10 30.65 9.36
N LYS A 63 -2.91 30.18 8.94
CA LYS A 63 -1.70 30.99 8.86
C LYS A 63 -1.77 32.07 7.77
N TYR A 64 -2.43 31.80 6.65
CA TYR A 64 -2.53 32.72 5.50
C TYR A 64 -3.90 33.42 5.37
N HIS A 65 -4.72 33.40 6.42
CA HIS A 65 -6.09 33.89 6.38
C HIS A 65 -6.21 35.34 5.87
N ARG A 66 -5.32 36.24 6.34
CA ARG A 66 -5.30 37.65 5.93
C ARG A 66 -4.89 37.88 4.47
N GLU A 67 -3.98 37.07 3.93
CA GLU A 67 -3.59 37.18 2.52
C GLU A 67 -4.68 36.63 1.59
N ILE A 68 -5.32 35.53 1.99
CA ILE A 68 -6.42 34.93 1.22
C ILE A 68 -7.61 35.90 1.15
N GLU A 69 -7.91 36.63 2.23
CA GLU A 69 -8.96 37.65 2.26
C GLU A 69 -8.68 38.79 1.25
N VAL A 70 -7.43 39.25 1.14
CA VAL A 70 -7.02 40.22 0.11
C VAL A 70 -7.19 39.65 -1.30
N TYR A 71 -6.80 38.39 -1.54
CA TYR A 71 -7.00 37.75 -2.85
C TYR A 71 -8.48 37.56 -3.20
N GLN A 72 -9.34 37.26 -2.23
CA GLN A 72 -10.78 37.13 -2.44
C GLN A 72 -11.44 38.48 -2.77
N LEU A 73 -10.97 39.59 -2.16
CA LEU A 73 -11.46 40.94 -2.46
C LEU A 73 -11.18 41.39 -3.90
N VAL A 74 -10.15 40.84 -4.56
CA VAL A 74 -9.81 41.12 -5.97
C VAL A 74 -10.46 40.09 -6.92
N GLY A 75 -11.34 39.22 -6.42
CA GLY A 75 -12.13 38.27 -7.22
C GLY A 75 -11.46 36.92 -7.47
N ALA A 76 -10.55 36.47 -6.61
CA ALA A 76 -9.93 35.16 -6.76
C ALA A 76 -10.95 34.01 -6.65
N SER A 77 -11.04 33.19 -7.69
CA SER A 77 -11.90 32.01 -7.75
C SER A 77 -11.46 30.92 -6.74
N ASP A 78 -12.43 30.21 -6.12
CA ASP A 78 -12.21 29.07 -5.21
C ASP A 78 -11.28 27.98 -5.78
N ARG A 79 -11.15 27.91 -7.12
CA ARG A 79 -10.24 26.99 -7.80
C ARG A 79 -8.76 27.34 -7.59
N TYR A 80 -8.44 28.62 -7.38
CA TYR A 80 -7.08 29.10 -7.12
C TYR A 80 -6.59 28.63 -5.75
N ILE A 81 -7.47 28.65 -4.75
CA ILE A 81 -7.20 28.21 -3.37
C ILE A 81 -6.92 26.70 -3.33
N ARG A 82 -7.58 25.88 -4.18
CA ARG A 82 -7.44 24.41 -4.16
C ARG A 82 -6.16 23.86 -4.80
N ARG A 83 -5.58 24.56 -5.78
CA ARG A 83 -4.41 24.12 -6.55
C ARG A 83 -3.16 23.83 -5.70
N PRO A 84 -2.68 24.73 -4.81
CA PRO A 84 -1.47 24.48 -4.04
C PRO A 84 -1.57 23.22 -3.17
N PHE A 85 -2.76 22.91 -2.64
CA PHE A 85 -2.98 21.72 -1.83
C PHE A 85 -2.92 20.41 -2.63
N LEU A 86 -3.35 20.42 -3.89
CA LEU A 86 -3.19 19.28 -4.79
C LEU A 86 -1.71 19.02 -5.14
N TYR A 87 -0.93 20.07 -5.38
CA TYR A 87 0.52 19.94 -5.62
C TYR A 87 1.23 19.38 -4.38
N ALA A 88 0.88 19.85 -3.19
CA ALA A 88 1.42 19.31 -1.94
C ALA A 88 1.10 17.81 -1.80
N GLY A 89 -0.15 17.39 -2.06
CA GLY A 89 -0.55 15.98 -2.01
C GLY A 89 0.23 15.09 -2.99
N ILE A 90 0.49 15.58 -4.21
CA ILE A 90 1.31 14.88 -5.21
C ILE A 90 2.74 14.72 -4.71
N LEU A 91 3.35 15.79 -4.20
CA LEU A 91 4.72 15.75 -3.69
C LEU A 91 4.83 14.79 -2.50
N TYR A 92 3.92 14.88 -1.53
CA TYR A 92 3.92 13.96 -0.38
C TYR A 92 3.73 12.50 -0.81
N GLY A 93 2.83 12.23 -1.76
CA GLY A 93 2.63 10.89 -2.33
C GLY A 93 3.87 10.36 -3.05
N LEU A 94 4.53 11.22 -3.84
CA LEU A 94 5.76 10.89 -4.57
C LEU A 94 6.90 10.58 -3.59
N PHE A 95 7.20 11.48 -2.65
CA PHE A 95 8.26 11.26 -1.66
C PHE A 95 7.97 10.05 -0.78
N GLY A 96 6.70 9.86 -0.36
CA GLY A 96 6.29 8.69 0.43
C GLY A 96 6.51 7.38 -0.33
N SER A 97 6.16 7.33 -1.61
CA SER A 97 6.35 6.13 -2.44
C SER A 97 7.82 5.83 -2.74
N ILE A 98 8.65 6.86 -2.98
CA ILE A 98 10.10 6.70 -3.15
C ILE A 98 10.70 6.14 -1.85
N LEU A 99 10.37 6.75 -0.70
CA LEU A 99 10.90 6.32 0.59
C LEU A 99 10.45 4.91 0.94
N ALA A 100 9.19 4.55 0.66
CA ALA A 100 8.69 3.19 0.79
C ALA A 100 9.46 2.21 -0.10
N GLY A 101 9.71 2.57 -1.37
CA GLY A 101 10.48 1.75 -2.30
C GLY A 101 11.91 1.51 -1.82
N VAL A 102 12.59 2.54 -1.31
CA VAL A 102 13.93 2.41 -0.71
C VAL A 102 13.88 1.48 0.50
N LEU A 103 12.90 1.65 1.39
CA LEU A 103 12.77 0.82 2.59
C LEU A 103 12.52 -0.65 2.25
N ILE A 104 11.67 -0.92 1.25
CA ILE A 104 11.42 -2.27 0.73
C ILE A 104 12.71 -2.86 0.15
N SER A 105 13.46 -2.11 -0.66
CA SER A 105 14.74 -2.57 -1.21
C SER A 105 15.76 -2.92 -0.13
N VAL A 106 15.90 -2.07 0.90
CA VAL A 106 16.80 -2.32 2.04
C VAL A 106 16.37 -3.56 2.81
N LEU A 107 15.08 -3.72 3.07
CA LEU A 107 14.54 -4.90 3.76
C LEU A 107 14.80 -6.18 2.96
N LEU A 108 14.56 -6.16 1.65
CA LEU A 108 14.84 -7.28 0.75
C LEU A 108 16.33 -7.62 0.72
N TRP A 109 17.20 -6.60 0.64
CA TRP A 109 18.65 -6.81 0.67
C TRP A 109 19.12 -7.41 2.00
N SER A 110 18.58 -6.94 3.13
CA SER A 110 18.90 -7.48 4.45
C SER A 110 18.42 -8.92 4.64
N LEU A 111 17.30 -9.30 4.02
CA LEU A 111 16.79 -10.67 4.02
C LEU A 111 17.58 -11.58 3.06
N GLN A 112 18.17 -11.05 2.00
CA GLN A 112 18.98 -11.82 1.06
C GLN A 112 20.29 -12.32 1.69
N ALA A 113 20.90 -11.55 2.59
CA ALA A 113 22.16 -11.90 3.27
C ALA A 113 22.12 -13.27 4.01
N PRO A 114 21.12 -13.60 4.84
CA PRO A 114 21.03 -14.93 5.48
C PRO A 114 20.47 -16.04 4.56
N THR A 115 19.87 -15.70 3.41
CA THR A 115 19.28 -16.71 2.50
C THR A 115 20.29 -17.32 1.52
N GLN A 116 21.47 -16.71 1.32
CA GLN A 116 22.48 -17.31 0.42
C GLN A 116 23.04 -18.65 0.96
N GLU A 117 22.98 -18.90 2.28
CA GLU A 117 23.29 -20.23 2.85
C GLU A 117 22.18 -21.27 2.58
N LEU A 118 20.92 -20.85 2.44
CA LEU A 118 19.76 -21.73 2.26
C LEU A 118 19.44 -22.03 0.79
N VAL A 119 19.80 -21.14 -0.13
CA VAL A 119 19.52 -21.25 -1.58
C VAL A 119 20.33 -22.36 -2.26
N GLY A 120 21.46 -22.79 -1.69
CA GLY A 120 22.25 -23.92 -2.23
C GLY A 120 21.52 -25.27 -2.20
N LEU A 121 20.52 -25.45 -1.32
CA LEU A 121 19.83 -26.73 -1.10
C LEU A 121 18.54 -26.90 -1.90
N TYR A 122 17.98 -25.82 -2.47
CA TYR A 122 16.61 -25.82 -2.97
C TYR A 122 16.54 -25.41 -4.44
N HIS A 123 17.21 -26.15 -5.33
CA HIS A 123 17.20 -26.07 -6.82
C HIS A 123 15.78 -25.88 -7.41
N SER A 124 15.25 -24.69 -7.21
CA SER A 124 13.94 -24.22 -7.61
C SER A 124 14.22 -22.82 -8.07
N ASP A 125 13.74 -22.46 -9.25
CA ASP A 125 13.79 -21.11 -9.80
C ASP A 125 12.93 -20.12 -8.98
N PHE A 126 13.00 -20.16 -7.65
CA PHE A 126 12.66 -19.06 -6.76
C PHE A 126 13.72 -17.97 -6.91
N ARG A 127 13.74 -17.35 -8.10
CA ARG A 127 14.10 -15.96 -8.16
C ARG A 127 13.12 -15.26 -7.24
N LEU A 128 13.57 -14.87 -6.03
CA LEU A 128 12.90 -13.81 -5.31
C LEU A 128 12.67 -12.74 -6.37
N HIS A 129 11.42 -12.57 -6.80
CA HIS A 129 11.04 -11.40 -7.58
C HIS A 129 11.24 -10.27 -6.59
N GLY A 130 12.47 -9.75 -6.53
CA GLY A 130 12.77 -8.48 -5.93
C GLY A 130 11.88 -7.43 -6.58
N MET A 131 11.90 -6.21 -6.05
CA MET A 131 11.13 -5.11 -6.61
C MET A 131 11.46 -4.91 -8.09
N ASP A 132 10.68 -5.55 -8.97
CA ASP A 132 10.81 -5.45 -10.41
C ASP A 132 10.45 -4.02 -10.82
N PHE A 133 10.99 -3.56 -11.95
CA PHE A 133 10.78 -2.19 -12.41
C PHE A 133 9.28 -1.86 -12.54
N ALA A 134 8.47 -2.85 -12.96
CA ALA A 134 7.02 -2.74 -13.01
C ALA A 134 6.38 -2.52 -11.62
N ASN A 135 6.83 -3.26 -10.60
CA ASN A 135 6.33 -3.11 -9.22
C ASN A 135 6.77 -1.79 -8.59
N GLY A 136 7.98 -1.31 -8.91
CA GLY A 136 8.46 0.00 -8.51
C GLY A 136 7.60 1.13 -9.09
N ILE A 137 7.31 1.08 -10.39
CA ILE A 137 6.39 2.05 -11.04
C ILE A 137 4.99 1.96 -10.42
N ALA A 138 4.46 0.75 -10.23
CA ALA A 138 3.15 0.56 -9.63
C ALA A 138 3.07 1.17 -8.21
N LEU A 139 4.13 1.03 -7.42
CA LEU A 139 4.24 1.64 -6.08
C LEU A 139 4.24 3.18 -6.16
N LEU A 140 5.02 3.75 -7.08
CA LEU A 140 5.07 5.21 -7.28
C LEU A 140 3.71 5.76 -7.70
N VAL A 141 3.06 5.12 -8.67
CA VAL A 141 1.74 5.51 -9.15
C VAL A 141 0.70 5.36 -8.03
N ALA A 142 0.71 4.24 -7.29
CA ALA A 142 -0.21 4.02 -6.19
C ALA A 142 -0.05 5.06 -5.07
N GLY A 143 1.19 5.39 -4.69
CA GLY A 143 1.46 6.41 -3.68
C GLY A 143 1.08 7.82 -4.14
N MET A 144 1.35 8.16 -5.40
CA MET A 144 0.91 9.44 -5.98
C MET A 144 -0.62 9.53 -6.05
N LEU A 145 -1.31 8.47 -6.45
CA LEU A 145 -2.78 8.40 -6.43
C LEU A 145 -3.33 8.55 -5.02
N LEU A 146 -2.74 7.85 -4.04
CA LEU A 146 -3.11 8.00 -2.63
C LEU A 146 -2.91 9.43 -2.13
N GLY A 147 -1.81 10.10 -2.48
CA GLY A 147 -1.55 11.49 -2.12
C GLY A 147 -2.55 12.48 -2.76
N VAL A 148 -2.90 12.26 -4.03
CA VAL A 148 -3.90 13.07 -4.75
C VAL A 148 -5.30 12.86 -4.19
N LEU A 149 -5.72 11.61 -3.98
CA LEU A 149 -7.00 11.28 -3.35
C LEU A 149 -7.05 11.85 -1.92
N GLY A 150 -5.92 11.73 -1.20
CA GLY A 150 -5.58 12.39 0.05
C GLY A 150 -5.99 13.85 0.10
N ALA A 151 -5.31 14.64 -0.72
CA ALA A 151 -5.52 16.08 -0.83
C ALA A 151 -6.94 16.41 -1.31
N ARG A 152 -7.48 15.67 -2.28
CA ARG A 152 -8.81 15.96 -2.84
C ARG A 152 -9.93 15.73 -1.83
N LEU A 153 -9.86 14.66 -1.04
CA LEU A 153 -10.82 14.36 0.02
C LEU A 153 -10.69 15.36 1.17
N ALA A 154 -9.47 15.69 1.59
CA ALA A 154 -9.20 16.67 2.63
C ALA A 154 -9.79 18.06 2.31
N VAL A 155 -9.53 18.56 1.10
CA VAL A 155 -10.07 19.83 0.61
C VAL A 155 -11.59 19.78 0.46
N GLY A 156 -12.14 18.65 0.00
CA GLY A 156 -13.58 18.45 -0.14
C GLY A 156 -14.32 18.45 1.21
N ARG A 157 -13.69 17.93 2.27
CA ARG A 157 -14.26 17.93 3.62
C ARG A 157 -14.19 19.32 4.26
N TYR A 158 -13.12 20.09 4.02
CA TYR A 158 -13.00 21.45 4.52
C TYR A 158 -14.04 22.41 3.91
N LEU A 159 -14.32 22.28 2.61
CA LEU A 159 -15.30 23.14 1.92
C LEU A 159 -16.77 22.78 2.18
N ARG A 160 -17.08 21.58 2.69
CA ARG A 160 -18.43 21.21 3.15
C ARG A 160 -18.70 21.55 4.62
N GLY A 161 -17.67 21.98 5.35
CA GLY A 161 -17.78 22.38 6.75
C GLY A 161 -18.02 23.88 6.98
N ARG A 162 -18.23 24.67 5.90
CA ARG A 162 -18.76 26.04 5.96
C ARG A 162 -20.22 26.04 5.55
#